data_AF-A0A1W9VKV5-F1
#
_entry.id   AF-A0A1W9VKV5-F1
#
_cell.length_a   1.000
_cell.length_b   1.000
_cell.length_c   1.000
_cell.angle_alpha   90.00
_cell.angle_beta   90.00
_cell.angle_gamma   90.00
#
_symmetry.space_group_name_H-M   'P 1'
#
loop_
_entity.id
_entity.type
_entity.pdbx_description
1 polymer ?
#
loop_
_entity_poly.entity_id
_entity_poly.type
_entity_poly.pdbx_seq_one_letter_code
_entity_poly.pdbx_strand_id
1 'polypeptide(L)'
;MNGLEVCNNIKTTQNTPVIILSCRDKDTDVISGLELGAEDYIRKPFNHRELILRVRTLLHRTKPLEKPTSIKTGALQIKLDKEEVYLNSKEIKLTPIEYKLLEVLGSKIDWVISWQVLLKNAWGYEDWDGGRELVKVNILRLRKKIEPDPSQPRYLLTERGRGYKLAQLHEGESHG
;
A
#
# COMPACT_ATOMS: atom_id res chain seq x y z
N MET A 1 14.64 -2.38 36.75
CA MET A 1 13.81 -2.96 35.67
C MET A 1 14.75 -3.37 34.54
N ASN A 2 14.94 -4.67 34.34
CA ASN A 2 15.82 -5.24 33.32
C ASN A 2 15.06 -5.33 31.97
N GLY A 3 15.76 -5.17 30.83
CA GLY A 3 15.12 -5.24 29.50
C GLY A 3 14.41 -6.56 29.22
N LEU A 4 14.88 -7.66 29.82
CA LEU A 4 14.25 -8.98 29.74
C LEU A 4 12.91 -9.05 30.51
N GLU A 5 12.82 -8.40 31.66
CA GLU A 5 11.57 -8.32 32.45
C GLU A 5 10.50 -7.51 31.69
N VAL A 6 10.93 -6.45 30.99
CA VAL A 6 10.05 -5.64 30.13
C VAL A 6 9.54 -6.46 28.94
N CYS A 7 10.40 -7.25 28.28
CA CYS A 7 10.00 -8.15 27.20
C CYS A 7 8.92 -9.14 27.66
N ASN A 8 9.13 -9.77 28.82
CA ASN A 8 8.17 -10.71 29.39
C ASN A 8 6.81 -10.05 29.70
N ASN A 9 6.81 -8.85 30.28
CA ASN A 9 5.58 -8.10 30.55
C ASN A 9 4.82 -7.68 29.28
N ILE A 10 5.54 -7.28 28.22
CA ILE A 10 4.91 -6.93 26.93
C ILE A 10 4.28 -8.17 26.29
N LYS A 11 4.99 -9.31 26.30
CA LYS A 11 4.52 -10.56 25.70
C LYS A 11 3.32 -11.17 26.39
N THR A 12 3.26 -11.05 27.71
CA THR A 12 2.16 -11.58 28.51
C THR A 12 0.88 -10.74 28.40
N THR A 13 0.98 -9.47 28.00
CA THR A 13 -0.15 -8.54 27.91
C THR A 13 -0.60 -8.23 26.48
N GLN A 14 0.28 -8.39 25.49
CA GLN A 14 0.03 -8.05 24.09
C GLN A 14 0.75 -9.01 23.13
N ASN A 15 0.17 -9.23 21.95
CA ASN A 15 0.81 -10.01 20.89
C ASN A 15 1.78 -9.16 20.03
N THR A 16 2.48 -8.22 20.65
CA THR A 16 3.38 -7.27 19.98
C THR A 16 4.75 -7.94 19.74
N PRO A 17 5.31 -7.92 18.52
CA PRO A 17 6.65 -8.44 18.26
C PRO A 17 7.72 -7.60 18.95
N VAL A 18 8.71 -8.25 19.55
CA VAL A 18 9.80 -7.62 20.30
C VAL A 18 11.13 -8.01 19.68
N ILE A 19 11.94 -6.99 19.37
CA ILE A 19 13.36 -7.14 19.03
C ILE A 19 14.17 -6.59 20.18
N ILE A 20 15.10 -7.39 20.71
CA ILE A 20 16.03 -6.95 21.75
C ILE A 20 17.30 -6.42 21.09
N LEU A 21 17.71 -5.20 21.46
CA LEU A 21 18.98 -4.60 21.05
C LEU A 21 19.90 -4.49 22.25
N SER A 22 21.08 -5.12 22.22
CA SER A 22 21.93 -5.23 23.41
C SER A 22 23.42 -5.15 23.10
N CYS A 23 24.21 -4.59 24.03
CA CYS A 23 25.69 -4.69 24.03
C CYS A 23 26.18 -5.90 24.86
N ARG A 24 25.26 -6.76 25.32
CA ARG A 24 25.60 -8.00 26.02
C ARG A 24 25.79 -9.10 24.99
N ASP A 25 27.02 -9.59 24.93
CA ASP A 25 27.50 -10.46 23.85
C ASP A 25 27.65 -11.91 24.27
N LYS A 26 27.25 -12.26 25.50
CA LYS A 26 27.24 -13.64 25.97
C LYS A 26 26.11 -14.39 25.26
N ASP A 27 26.40 -15.58 24.77
CA ASP A 27 25.39 -16.44 24.15
C ASP A 27 24.22 -16.74 25.10
N THR A 28 24.49 -16.79 26.41
CA THR A 28 23.47 -16.95 27.45
C THR A 28 22.43 -15.83 27.45
N ASP A 29 22.84 -14.58 27.22
CA ASP A 29 21.90 -13.43 27.20
C ASP A 29 21.00 -13.44 25.95
N VAL A 30 21.54 -13.90 24.82
CA VAL A 30 20.79 -14.08 23.57
C VAL A 30 19.75 -15.18 23.74
N ILE A 31 20.17 -16.34 24.25
CA ILE A 31 19.31 -17.51 24.47
C ILE A 31 18.16 -17.13 25.41
N SER A 32 18.47 -16.54 26.56
CA SER A 32 17.44 -16.12 27.52
C SER A 32 16.47 -15.09 26.93
N GLY A 33 16.93 -14.16 26.10
CA GLY A 33 16.05 -13.20 25.42
C GLY A 33 15.05 -13.86 24.47
N LEU A 34 15.50 -14.85 23.71
CA LEU A 34 14.66 -15.59 22.77
C LEU A 34 13.70 -16.55 23.50
N GLU A 35 14.15 -17.23 24.55
CA GLU A 35 13.31 -18.12 25.38
C GLU A 35 12.18 -17.36 26.09
N LEU A 36 12.42 -16.09 26.45
CA LEU A 36 11.39 -15.19 27.01
C LEU A 36 10.41 -14.63 25.96
N GLY A 37 10.51 -15.11 24.71
CA GLY A 37 9.54 -14.84 23.65
C GLY A 37 9.88 -13.65 22.76
N ALA A 38 11.09 -13.10 22.82
CA ALA A 38 11.53 -12.13 21.80
C ALA A 38 11.64 -12.82 20.44
N GLU A 39 11.20 -12.15 19.37
CA GLU A 39 11.29 -12.68 18.02
C GLU A 39 12.70 -12.54 17.41
N ASP A 40 13.49 -11.59 17.91
CA ASP A 40 14.86 -11.39 17.45
C ASP A 40 15.72 -10.74 18.55
N TYR A 41 17.02 -10.98 18.49
CA TYR A 41 18.02 -10.40 19.38
C TYR A 41 19.23 -9.94 18.56
N ILE A 42 19.52 -8.65 18.57
CA ILE A 42 20.57 -8.03 17.77
C ILE A 42 21.64 -7.44 18.71
N ARG A 43 22.87 -7.92 18.53
CA ARG A 43 24.05 -7.41 19.24
C ARG A 43 24.50 -6.07 18.67
N LYS A 44 24.97 -5.18 19.53
CA LYS A 44 25.63 -3.93 19.15
C LYS A 44 27.15 -4.15 19.07
N PRO A 45 27.84 -3.55 18.09
CA PRO A 45 27.30 -2.68 17.04
C PRO A 45 26.63 -3.47 15.90
N PHE A 46 25.56 -2.90 15.32
CA PHE A 46 24.83 -3.49 14.19
C PHE A 46 24.74 -2.53 13.01
N ASN A 47 24.49 -3.07 11.82
CA ASN A 47 24.22 -2.25 10.64
C ASN A 47 22.75 -1.78 10.63
N HIS A 48 22.51 -0.49 10.42
CA HIS A 48 21.14 0.05 10.32
C HIS A 48 20.29 -0.61 9.23
N ARG A 49 20.89 -1.01 8.10
CA ARG A 49 20.19 -1.73 7.03
C ARG A 49 19.74 -3.12 7.49
N GLU A 50 20.56 -3.80 8.30
CA GLU A 50 20.22 -5.11 8.85
C GLU A 50 19.04 -5.00 9.82
N LEU A 51 19.05 -4.01 10.72
CA LEU A 51 17.92 -3.76 11.63
C LEU A 51 16.63 -3.49 10.85
N ILE A 52 16.68 -2.67 9.81
CA ILE A 52 15.50 -2.38 8.96
C ILE A 52 14.97 -3.65 8.31
N LEU A 53 15.84 -4.54 7.81
CA LEU A 53 15.42 -5.81 7.22
C LEU A 53 14.76 -6.73 8.25
N ARG A 54 15.33 -6.85 9.46
CA ARG A 54 14.77 -7.67 10.55
C ARG A 54 13.40 -7.16 11.00
N VAL A 55 13.25 -5.83 11.15
CA VAL A 55 11.95 -5.21 11.45
C VAL A 55 10.91 -5.52 10.36
N ARG A 56 11.27 -5.37 9.08
CA ARG A 56 10.36 -5.68 7.95
C ARG A 56 9.94 -7.15 7.96
N THR A 57 10.87 -8.07 8.16
CA THR A 57 10.60 -9.51 8.22
C THR A 57 9.65 -9.86 9.37
N LEU A 58 9.80 -9.24 10.54
CA LEU A 58 8.92 -9.47 11.68
C LEU A 58 7.51 -8.93 11.44
N LEU A 59 7.38 -7.72 10.90
CA LEU A 59 6.08 -7.16 10.54
C LEU A 59 5.35 -7.98 9.45
N HIS A 60 6.10 -8.60 8.52
CA HIS A 60 5.56 -9.51 7.52
C HIS A 60 5.06 -10.84 8.09
N ARG A 61 5.62 -11.31 9.22
CA ARG A 61 5.20 -12.56 9.88
C ARG A 61 3.99 -12.39 10.77
N THR A 62 3.80 -11.21 11.36
CA THR A 62 2.77 -10.96 12.38
C THR A 62 1.45 -10.43 11.81
N LYS A 63 1.45 -10.08 10.53
CA LYS A 63 0.24 -9.95 9.73
C LYS A 63 0.41 -10.91 8.56
N PRO A 64 -0.51 -11.85 8.29
CA PRO A 64 -0.84 -12.04 6.89
C PRO A 64 -1.23 -10.63 6.44
N LEU A 65 -0.44 -10.00 5.58
CA LEU A 65 -0.96 -8.90 4.80
C LEU A 65 -2.08 -9.55 3.99
N GLU A 66 -3.27 -9.65 4.57
CA GLU A 66 -4.49 -9.81 3.82
C GLU A 66 -4.44 -8.63 2.87
N LYS A 67 -4.05 -8.93 1.62
CA LYS A 67 -4.07 -7.93 0.57
C LYS A 67 -5.47 -7.33 0.62
N PRO A 68 -5.60 -6.00 0.63
CA PRO A 68 -6.92 -5.40 0.62
C PRO A 68 -7.72 -6.06 -0.49
N THR A 69 -8.83 -6.69 -0.13
CA THR A 69 -9.70 -7.41 -1.07
C THR A 69 -10.57 -6.43 -1.85
N SER A 70 -10.73 -5.21 -1.34
CA SER A 70 -11.38 -4.13 -2.06
C SER A 70 -10.88 -2.74 -1.65
N ILE A 71 -11.08 -1.78 -2.54
CA ILE A 71 -10.87 -0.35 -2.33
C ILE A 71 -12.21 0.36 -2.54
N LYS A 72 -12.56 1.31 -1.68
CA LYS A 72 -13.78 2.12 -1.79
C LYS A 72 -13.47 3.61 -1.70
N THR A 73 -14.08 4.39 -2.58
CA THR A 73 -14.04 5.85 -2.57
C THR A 73 -15.36 6.39 -3.10
N GLY A 74 -16.06 7.21 -2.32
CA GLY A 74 -17.44 7.60 -2.61
C GLY A 74 -18.29 6.38 -2.99
N ALA A 75 -18.93 6.45 -4.17
CA ALA A 75 -19.74 5.35 -4.69
C ALA A 75 -18.96 4.35 -5.58
N LEU A 76 -17.65 4.55 -5.77
CA LEU A 76 -16.78 3.67 -6.54
C LEU A 76 -16.22 2.57 -5.62
N GLN A 77 -16.38 1.32 -6.02
CA GLN A 77 -15.83 0.15 -5.35
C GLN A 77 -15.02 -0.69 -6.34
N ILE A 78 -13.78 -0.99 -5.98
CA ILE A 78 -12.87 -1.86 -6.74
C ILE A 78 -12.69 -3.14 -5.92
N LYS A 79 -13.15 -4.29 -6.41
CA LYS A 79 -12.89 -5.60 -5.80
C LYS A 79 -11.63 -6.19 -6.43
N LEU A 80 -10.55 -6.18 -5.67
CA LEU A 80 -9.21 -6.55 -6.14
C LEU A 80 -9.05 -8.06 -6.30
N ASP A 81 -9.77 -8.84 -5.49
CA ASP A 81 -9.80 -10.31 -5.54
C ASP A 81 -10.51 -10.85 -6.79
N LYS A 82 -11.47 -10.08 -7.34
CA LYS A 82 -12.29 -10.47 -8.50
C LYS A 82 -12.01 -9.69 -9.77
N GLU A 83 -11.14 -8.68 -9.70
CA GLU A 83 -10.92 -7.70 -10.77
C GLU A 83 -12.23 -7.02 -11.25
N GLU A 84 -13.16 -6.80 -10.33
CA GLU A 84 -14.47 -6.19 -10.61
C GLU A 84 -14.52 -4.74 -10.12
N VAL A 85 -15.17 -3.87 -10.89
CA VAL A 85 -15.37 -2.46 -10.53
C VAL A 85 -16.86 -2.15 -10.54
N TYR A 86 -17.32 -1.46 -9.49
CA TYR A 86 -18.69 -1.05 -9.33
C TYR A 86 -18.76 0.45 -9.08
N LEU A 87 -19.77 1.10 -9.65
CA LEU A 87 -20.14 2.48 -9.34
C LEU A 87 -21.62 2.52 -9.03
N ASN A 88 -22.00 3.10 -7.88
CA ASN A 88 -23.39 3.09 -7.40
C ASN A 88 -23.97 1.67 -7.39
N SER A 89 -23.18 0.69 -6.92
CA SER A 89 -23.53 -0.74 -6.90
C SER A 89 -23.79 -1.40 -8.27
N LYS A 90 -23.54 -0.70 -9.38
CA LYS A 90 -23.62 -1.25 -10.74
C LYS A 90 -22.23 -1.58 -11.26
N GLU A 91 -22.06 -2.79 -11.79
CA GLU A 91 -20.79 -3.22 -12.36
C GLU A 91 -20.42 -2.39 -13.60
N ILE A 92 -19.18 -1.91 -13.66
CA ILE A 92 -18.57 -1.23 -14.80
C ILE A 92 -17.57 -2.17 -15.45
N LYS A 93 -17.77 -2.48 -16.73
CA LYS A 93 -16.81 -3.25 -17.51
C LYS A 93 -15.62 -2.38 -17.94
N LEU A 94 -14.46 -2.69 -17.38
CA LEU A 94 -13.18 -2.11 -17.78
C LEU A 94 -12.41 -3.08 -18.67
N THR A 95 -11.58 -2.54 -19.55
CA THR A 95 -10.53 -3.30 -20.23
C THR A 95 -9.42 -3.66 -19.24
N PRO A 96 -8.57 -4.66 -19.51
CA PRO A 96 -7.46 -5.02 -18.62
C PRO A 96 -6.54 -3.83 -18.28
N ILE A 97 -6.26 -2.97 -19.27
CA ILE A 97 -5.43 -1.77 -19.09
C ILE A 97 -6.12 -0.73 -18.22
N GLU A 98 -7.41 -0.46 -18.45
CA GLU A 98 -8.19 0.48 -17.64
C GLU A 98 -8.28 0.00 -16.18
N TYR A 99 -8.51 -1.29 -15.97
CA TYR A 99 -8.49 -1.90 -14.63
C TYR A 99 -7.12 -1.73 -13.98
N LYS A 100 -6.03 -2.04 -14.69
CA LYS A 100 -4.68 -1.97 -14.15
C LYS A 100 -4.28 -0.55 -13.75
N LEU A 101 -4.65 0.45 -14.55
CA LEU A 101 -4.48 1.87 -14.19
C LEU A 101 -5.23 2.22 -12.91
N LEU A 102 -6.50 1.79 -12.81
CA LEU A 102 -7.33 2.06 -11.64
C LEU A 102 -6.80 1.35 -10.39
N GLU A 103 -6.33 0.11 -10.52
CA GLU A 103 -5.70 -0.66 -9.45
C GLU A 103 -4.45 0.04 -8.92
N VAL A 104 -3.55 0.48 -9.81
CA VAL A 104 -2.31 1.16 -9.41
C VAL A 104 -2.62 2.45 -8.66
N LEU A 105 -3.56 3.26 -9.17
CA LEU A 105 -3.98 4.49 -8.50
C LEU A 105 -4.70 4.21 -7.18
N GLY A 106 -5.56 3.19 -7.13
CA GLY A 106 -6.32 2.82 -5.95
C GLY A 106 -5.49 2.16 -4.85
N SER A 107 -4.36 1.52 -5.20
CA SER A 107 -3.43 0.94 -4.23
C SER A 107 -2.85 1.97 -3.25
N LYS A 108 -2.86 3.26 -3.65
CA LYS A 108 -2.42 4.41 -2.87
C LYS A 108 -3.36 5.59 -3.11
N ILE A 109 -4.56 5.54 -2.52
CA ILE A 109 -5.53 6.62 -2.63
C ILE A 109 -4.94 7.96 -2.15
N ASP A 110 -5.30 9.05 -2.83
CA ASP A 110 -4.77 10.42 -2.69
C ASP A 110 -3.30 10.63 -3.07
N TRP A 111 -2.56 9.57 -3.42
CA TRP A 111 -1.17 9.71 -3.86
C TRP A 111 -1.07 10.06 -5.34
N VAL A 112 -0.17 10.99 -5.65
CA VAL A 112 0.14 11.34 -7.03
C VAL A 112 1.08 10.29 -7.64
N ILE A 113 0.60 9.59 -8.65
CA ILE A 113 1.35 8.59 -9.40
C ILE A 113 1.77 9.17 -10.75
N SER A 114 3.07 9.12 -11.06
CA SER A 114 3.59 9.63 -12.32
C SER A 114 3.15 8.80 -13.52
N TRP A 115 3.16 9.40 -14.70
CA TRP A 115 2.79 8.70 -15.92
C TRP A 115 3.76 7.55 -16.24
N GLN A 116 5.04 7.66 -15.89
CA GLN A 116 6.01 6.56 -16.07
C GLN A 116 5.67 5.37 -15.19
N VAL A 117 5.27 5.60 -13.94
CA VAL A 117 4.87 4.52 -13.03
C VAL A 117 3.59 3.84 -13.55
N LEU A 118 2.62 4.62 -14.02
CA LEU A 118 1.41 4.05 -14.64
C LEU A 118 1.73 3.26 -15.90
N LEU A 119 2.60 3.78 -16.76
CA LEU A 119 3.03 3.12 -17.99
C LEU A 119 3.70 1.77 -17.68
N LYS A 120 4.64 1.77 -16.75
CA LYS A 120 5.37 0.56 -16.32
C LYS A 120 4.45 -0.49 -15.72
N ASN A 121 3.49 -0.09 -14.88
CA ASN A 121 2.63 -1.06 -14.21
C ASN A 121 1.47 -1.58 -15.08
N ALA A 122 0.97 -0.77 -16.02
CA ALA A 122 -0.14 -1.17 -16.88
C ALA A 122 0.30 -1.79 -18.21
N TRP A 123 1.46 -1.43 -18.76
CA TRP A 123 1.98 -1.96 -20.03
C TRP A 123 3.33 -2.66 -19.93
N GLY A 124 4.07 -2.52 -18.83
CA GLY A 124 5.40 -3.10 -18.68
C GLY A 124 6.53 -2.29 -19.35
N TYR A 125 6.27 -1.08 -19.84
CA TYR A 125 7.27 -0.22 -20.49
C TYR A 125 7.94 0.72 -19.48
N GLU A 126 9.25 0.90 -19.56
CA GLU A 126 9.99 1.73 -18.60
C GLU A 126 9.99 3.22 -18.95
N ASP A 127 10.32 3.57 -20.19
CA ASP A 127 10.18 4.93 -20.71
C ASP A 127 10.08 4.83 -22.24
N TRP A 128 8.92 5.17 -22.78
CA TRP A 128 8.64 5.14 -24.22
C TRP A 128 8.14 6.52 -24.65
N ASP A 129 8.64 7.03 -25.78
CA ASP A 129 8.36 8.40 -26.25
C ASP A 129 6.85 8.68 -26.47
N GLY A 130 6.03 7.65 -26.75
CA GLY A 130 4.57 7.77 -26.84
C GLY A 130 3.81 7.44 -25.54
N GLY A 131 4.52 7.03 -24.49
CA GLY A 131 3.95 6.44 -23.27
C GLY A 131 3.10 7.44 -22.50
N ARG A 132 3.52 8.70 -22.43
CA ARG A 132 2.76 9.76 -21.75
C ARG A 132 1.38 9.98 -22.38
N GLU A 133 1.30 10.06 -23.71
CA GLU A 133 0.03 10.25 -24.41
C GLU A 133 -0.84 8.99 -24.31
N LEU A 134 -0.22 7.79 -24.37
CA LEU A 134 -0.91 6.53 -24.17
C LEU A 134 -1.59 6.46 -22.80
N VAL A 135 -0.88 6.81 -21.72
CA VAL A 135 -1.48 6.89 -20.37
C VAL A 135 -2.62 7.89 -20.36
N LYS A 136 -2.42 9.10 -20.88
CA LYS A 136 -3.43 10.17 -20.90
C LYS A 136 -4.72 9.76 -21.63
N VAL A 137 -4.62 9.12 -22.79
CA VAL A 137 -5.79 8.63 -23.55
C VAL A 137 -6.56 7.58 -22.75
N ASN A 138 -5.87 6.66 -22.06
CA ASN A 138 -6.52 5.63 -21.25
C ASN A 138 -7.11 6.19 -19.96
N ILE A 139 -6.49 7.20 -19.33
CA ILE A 139 -7.12 7.95 -18.23
C ILE A 139 -8.40 8.64 -18.70
N LEU A 140 -8.42 9.24 -19.89
CA LEU A 140 -9.62 9.85 -20.44
C LEU A 140 -10.74 8.82 -20.70
N ARG A 141 -10.39 7.64 -21.23
CA ARG A 141 -11.35 6.53 -21.42
C ARG A 141 -11.89 6.03 -20.09
N LEU A 142 -11.03 5.87 -19.09
CA LEU A 142 -11.43 5.45 -17.75
C LEU A 142 -12.38 6.47 -17.10
N ARG A 143 -12.10 7.77 -17.22
CA ARG A 143 -12.99 8.84 -16.74
C ARG A 143 -14.38 8.76 -17.37
N LYS A 144 -14.48 8.52 -18.68
CA LYS A 144 -15.77 8.33 -19.37
C LYS A 144 -16.62 7.19 -18.80
N LYS A 145 -16.01 6.25 -18.08
CA LYS A 145 -16.70 5.11 -17.48
C LYS A 145 -17.05 5.34 -16.01
N ILE A 146 -16.18 5.98 -15.24
CA ILE A 146 -16.32 6.04 -13.78
C ILE A 146 -16.70 7.41 -13.23
N GLU A 147 -16.53 8.48 -14.01
CA GLU A 147 -16.90 9.84 -13.59
C GLU A 147 -18.34 10.16 -13.99
N PRO A 148 -19.08 10.90 -13.17
CA PRO A 148 -20.36 11.50 -13.58
C PRO A 148 -20.18 12.48 -14.75
N ASP A 149 -19.16 13.35 -14.67
CA ASP A 149 -18.73 14.24 -15.74
C ASP A 149 -17.22 14.08 -15.99
N PRO A 150 -16.79 13.52 -17.14
CA PRO A 150 -15.38 13.34 -17.46
C PRO A 150 -14.59 14.65 -17.61
N SER A 151 -15.26 15.78 -17.85
CA SER A 151 -14.65 17.11 -17.97
C SER A 151 -14.39 17.77 -16.61
N GLN A 152 -15.18 17.38 -15.60
CA GLN A 152 -15.03 17.77 -14.20
C GLN A 152 -14.85 16.52 -13.32
N PRO A 153 -13.70 15.82 -13.44
CA PRO A 153 -13.51 14.55 -12.75
C PRO A 153 -13.44 14.76 -11.23
N ARG A 154 -14.09 13.88 -10.48
CA ARG A 154 -14.05 13.85 -9.01
C ARG A 154 -13.19 12.70 -8.47
N TYR A 155 -13.12 11.57 -9.17
CA TYR A 155 -12.35 10.42 -8.73
C TYR A 155 -10.90 10.47 -9.24
N LEU A 156 -10.71 10.63 -10.55
CA LEU A 156 -9.41 10.60 -11.20
C LEU A 156 -8.93 12.01 -11.47
N LEU A 157 -8.14 12.56 -10.57
CA LEU A 157 -7.64 13.93 -10.65
C LEU A 157 -6.31 14.00 -11.39
N THR A 158 -6.14 15.05 -12.19
CA THR A 158 -4.85 15.36 -12.84
C THR A 158 -4.08 16.34 -11.97
N GLU A 159 -2.86 15.96 -11.58
CA GLU A 159 -1.90 16.84 -10.95
C GLU A 159 -0.91 17.32 -12.01
N ARG A 160 -1.12 18.55 -12.50
CA ARG A 160 -0.39 19.09 -13.66
C ARG A 160 1.12 18.98 -13.45
N GLY A 161 1.81 18.39 -14.44
CA GLY A 161 3.26 18.18 -14.40
C GLY A 161 3.74 17.04 -13.49
N ARG A 162 2.87 16.45 -12.66
CA ARG A 162 3.25 15.40 -11.69
C ARG A 162 2.65 14.03 -12.04
N GLY A 163 1.39 13.99 -12.46
CA GLY A 163 0.73 12.73 -12.82
C GLY A 163 -0.76 12.73 -12.50
N TYR A 164 -1.23 11.61 -11.97
CA TYR A 164 -2.65 11.35 -11.69
C TYR A 164 -2.81 10.79 -10.28
N LYS A 165 -3.99 11.00 -9.68
CA LYS A 165 -4.35 10.40 -8.39
C LYS A 165 -5.80 9.92 -8.42
N LEU A 166 -6.09 8.86 -7.69
CA LEU A 166 -7.46 8.51 -7.30
C LEU A 166 -7.77 9.24 -6.00
N ALA A 167 -8.79 10.09 -5.96
CA ALA A 167 -9.17 10.86 -4.79
C ALA A 167 -9.99 10.02 -3.81
N GLN A 168 -9.80 10.24 -2.51
CA GLN A 168 -10.72 9.80 -1.48
C GLN A 168 -11.94 10.71 -1.45
N LEU A 169 -13.11 10.15 -1.69
CA LEU A 169 -14.40 10.83 -1.54
C LEU A 169 -15.18 10.18 -0.39
N HIS A 170 -15.97 10.99 0.31
CA HIS A 170 -16.91 10.52 1.33
C HIS A 170 -18.34 10.50 0.77
N GLU A 171 -19.14 9.50 1.16
CA GLU A 171 -20.56 9.45 0.81
C GLU A 171 -21.26 10.68 1.42
N GLY A 172 -21.68 11.64 0.57
CA GLY A 172 -22.37 12.85 1.01
C GLY A 172 -21.82 14.16 0.44
N GLU A 173 -20.68 14.16 -0.25
CA GLU A 173 -20.18 15.38 -0.92
C GLU A 173 -20.92 15.64 -2.24
N SER A 174 -22.18 16.04 -2.12
CA SER A 174 -22.87 16.87 -3.10
C SER A 174 -22.57 18.32 -2.76
N HIS A 175 -21.57 18.91 -3.42
CA HIS A 175 -21.47 20.37 -3.52
C HIS A 175 -22.04 20.69 -4.91
N GLY A 176 -23.17 21.39 -5.04
CA GLY A 176 -23.37 22.74 -4.52
C GLY A 176 -22.98 23.69 -5.64
#